data_AF-A0A433SI16-F1
#
_entry.id   AF-A0A433SI16-F1
#
_cell.length_a   1.000
_cell.length_b   1.000
_cell.length_c   1.000
_cell.angle_alpha   90.00
_cell.angle_beta   90.00
_cell.angle_gamma   90.00
#
_symmetry.space_group_name_H-M   'P 1'
#
loop_
_entity.id
_entity.type
_entity.pdbx_description
1 polymer ?
#
loop_
_entity_poly.entity_id
_entity_poly.type
_entity_poly.pdbx_seq_one_letter_code
_entity_poly.pdbx_strand_id
1 'polypeptide(L)'
;MMSQEVLLPHPPGINEENGAHLYVIIDCAQLAEDFYPAVTKEPNIVSRSLFIGTPHAVSVEAGPLLVQVDTKKNADFVEKILAIEDQKPAVVWLWSEKEFKPLCGQLRSLLFGELENGKKMFFRYYDPRCLEGLIAVFKEDAVASKMLADVLVWALKKDGQYQYLT
;
A
#
# COMPACT_ATOMS: atom_id res chain seq x y z
N MET A 1 -31.23 4.84 -6.76
CA MET A 1 -30.02 4.07 -7.14
C MET A 1 -29.60 3.30 -5.91
N MET A 2 -29.57 1.98 -5.96
CA MET A 2 -29.00 1.18 -4.88
C MET A 2 -27.51 1.49 -4.85
N SER A 3 -27.00 2.02 -3.74
CA SER A 3 -25.57 2.13 -3.50
C SER A 3 -24.98 0.73 -3.66
N GLN A 4 -24.17 0.51 -4.69
CA GLN A 4 -23.34 -0.70 -4.72
C GLN A 4 -22.49 -0.66 -3.45
N GLU A 5 -22.58 -1.71 -2.66
CA GLU A 5 -21.75 -1.85 -1.48
C GLU A 5 -20.30 -1.87 -1.95
N VAL A 6 -19.55 -0.83 -1.56
CA VAL A 6 -18.15 -0.68 -1.93
C VAL A 6 -17.38 -1.79 -1.22
N LEU A 7 -17.02 -2.83 -1.98
CA LEU A 7 -16.24 -3.96 -1.49
C LEU A 7 -14.79 -3.51 -1.34
N LEU A 8 -14.40 -3.17 -0.13
CA LEU A 8 -13.00 -3.02 0.31
C LEU A 8 -12.47 -4.36 0.83
N PRO A 9 -11.14 -4.57 0.88
CA PRO A 9 -10.59 -5.77 1.47
C PRO A 9 -10.85 -5.77 2.98
N HIS A 10 -11.66 -6.72 3.42
CA HIS A 10 -12.06 -6.88 4.81
C HIS A 10 -11.77 -8.32 5.26
N PRO A 11 -10.53 -8.59 5.71
CA PRO A 11 -10.16 -9.92 6.17
C PRO A 11 -10.93 -10.29 7.47
N PRO A 12 -11.34 -11.56 7.64
CA PRO A 12 -12.07 -11.96 8.84
C PRO A 12 -11.33 -11.63 10.15
N GLY A 13 -12.02 -10.96 11.07
CA GLY A 13 -11.48 -10.62 12.39
C GLY A 13 -10.55 -9.41 12.45
N ILE A 14 -10.29 -8.74 11.31
CA ILE A 14 -9.45 -7.53 11.24
C ILE A 14 -10.33 -6.36 10.81
N ASN A 15 -10.41 -5.35 11.67
CA ASN A 15 -11.21 -4.15 11.44
C ASN A 15 -10.72 -3.00 12.35
N GLU A 16 -11.28 -1.80 12.12
CA GLU A 16 -10.99 -0.59 12.89
C GLU A 16 -11.37 -0.72 14.38
N GLU A 17 -12.41 -1.49 14.72
CA GLU A 17 -12.85 -1.69 16.10
C GLU A 17 -11.83 -2.48 16.93
N ASN A 18 -11.06 -3.35 16.27
CA ASN A 18 -9.97 -4.12 16.87
C ASN A 18 -8.63 -3.36 16.88
N GLY A 19 -8.63 -2.06 16.53
CA GLY A 19 -7.44 -1.20 16.53
C GLY A 19 -6.56 -1.31 15.29
N ALA A 20 -7.01 -2.02 14.25
CA ALA A 20 -6.30 -2.08 12.97
C ALA A 20 -6.75 -0.96 12.04
N HIS A 21 -5.82 -0.44 11.24
CA HIS A 21 -6.08 0.64 10.28
C HIS A 21 -5.96 0.10 8.85
N LEU A 22 -6.85 0.55 7.97
CA LEU A 22 -6.78 0.28 6.54
C LEU A 22 -5.88 1.32 5.86
N TYR A 23 -4.96 0.82 5.05
CA TYR A 23 -4.10 1.64 4.21
C TYR A 23 -4.13 1.15 2.77
N VAL A 24 -3.77 2.06 1.87
CA VAL A 24 -3.50 1.75 0.48
C VAL A 24 -2.14 2.31 0.08
N ILE A 25 -1.40 1.53 -0.71
CA ILE A 25 -0.21 1.97 -1.42
C ILE A 25 -0.54 2.06 -2.89
N ILE A 26 -0.25 3.22 -3.48
CA ILE A 26 -0.58 3.54 -4.86
C ILE A 26 0.72 3.76 -5.64
N ASP A 27 0.95 2.99 -6.71
CA ASP A 27 2.06 3.21 -7.64
C ASP A 27 1.73 4.39 -8.57
N CYS A 28 2.11 5.60 -8.17
CA CYS A 28 1.78 6.82 -8.90
C CYS A 28 2.42 6.89 -10.30
N ALA A 29 3.48 6.11 -10.58
CA ALA A 29 4.07 6.03 -11.91
C ALA A 29 3.10 5.49 -12.98
N GLN A 30 2.03 4.79 -12.57
CA GLN A 30 1.02 4.25 -13.46
C GLN A 30 -0.13 5.24 -13.75
N LEU A 31 -0.15 6.39 -13.07
CA LEU A 31 -1.27 7.32 -13.04
C LEU A 31 -0.95 8.63 -13.77
N ALA A 32 -1.97 9.47 -13.95
CA ALA A 32 -1.77 10.80 -14.49
C ALA A 32 -0.96 11.68 -13.51
N GLU A 33 -0.18 12.61 -14.05
CA GLU A 33 0.75 13.46 -13.28
C GLU A 33 0.03 14.30 -12.20
N ASP A 34 -1.25 14.61 -12.40
CA ASP A 34 -2.07 15.38 -11.47
C ASP A 34 -2.60 14.55 -10.29
N PHE A 35 -2.50 13.22 -10.33
CA PHE A 35 -3.02 12.35 -9.28
C PHE A 35 -2.33 12.59 -7.93
N TYR A 36 -1.00 12.56 -7.91
CA TYR A 36 -0.19 12.76 -6.71
C TYR A 36 -0.48 14.12 -6.03
N PRO A 37 -0.40 15.26 -6.72
CA PRO A 37 -0.71 16.56 -6.11
C PRO A 37 -2.19 16.67 -5.70
N ALA A 38 -3.13 16.03 -6.40
CA ALA A 38 -4.54 16.03 -6.00
C ALA A 38 -4.76 15.33 -4.65
N VAL A 39 -4.15 14.15 -4.45
CA VAL A 39 -4.30 13.38 -3.20
C VAL A 39 -3.54 14.04 -2.04
N THR A 40 -2.31 14.51 -2.27
CA THR A 40 -1.46 15.07 -1.21
C THR A 40 -1.85 16.47 -0.74
N LYS A 41 -2.65 17.19 -1.53
CA LYS A 41 -3.19 18.51 -1.16
C LYS A 41 -4.57 18.43 -0.50
N GLU A 42 -5.22 17.28 -0.53
CA GLU A 42 -6.54 17.09 0.09
C GLU A 42 -6.41 17.10 1.62
N PRO A 43 -6.99 18.09 2.33
CA PRO A 43 -6.79 18.25 3.77
C PRO A 43 -7.24 17.06 4.63
N ASN A 44 -8.22 16.31 4.15
CA ASN A 44 -8.82 15.20 4.88
C ASN A 44 -8.20 13.84 4.55
N ILE A 45 -7.15 13.80 3.73
CA ILE A 45 -6.43 12.59 3.36
C ILE A 45 -5.04 12.59 4.00
N VAL A 46 -4.80 11.61 4.87
CA VAL A 46 -3.47 11.38 5.45
C VAL A 46 -2.66 10.57 4.45
N SER A 47 -1.69 11.21 3.80
CA SER A 47 -0.87 10.58 2.77
C SER A 47 0.61 10.99 2.82
N ARG A 48 1.49 10.11 2.31
CA ARG A 48 2.92 10.38 2.21
C ARG A 48 3.60 9.44 1.22
N SER A 49 4.40 10.01 0.31
CA SER A 49 5.27 9.20 -0.55
C SER A 49 6.34 8.47 0.28
N LEU A 50 6.52 7.19 -0.02
CA LEU A 50 7.56 6.38 0.61
C LEU A 50 8.95 6.72 0.04
N PHE A 51 9.04 7.46 -1.07
CA PHE A 51 10.31 7.96 -1.60
C PHE A 51 10.86 9.19 -0.87
N ILE A 52 10.05 9.88 -0.05
CA ILE A 52 10.54 11.00 0.76
C ILE A 52 11.63 10.51 1.71
N GLY A 53 12.81 11.14 1.67
CA GLY A 53 13.95 10.76 2.51
C GLY A 53 14.76 9.57 1.99
N THR A 54 14.57 9.18 0.72
CA THR A 54 15.34 8.12 0.06
C THR A 54 16.10 8.66 -1.15
N PRO A 55 17.04 7.90 -1.75
CA PRO A 55 17.69 8.29 -3.00
C PRO A 55 16.74 8.55 -4.18
N HIS A 56 15.50 8.05 -4.12
CA HIS A 56 14.47 8.25 -5.14
C HIS A 56 13.57 9.47 -4.89
N ALA A 57 13.92 10.35 -3.95
CA ALA A 57 13.14 11.57 -3.64
C ALA A 57 12.96 12.51 -4.85
N VAL A 58 13.86 12.46 -5.84
CA VAL A 58 13.72 13.21 -7.10
C VAL A 58 12.50 12.77 -7.94
N SER A 59 11.95 11.59 -7.68
CA SER A 59 10.79 11.02 -8.36
C SER A 59 9.62 10.82 -7.38
N VAL A 60 9.51 11.67 -6.35
CA VAL A 60 8.54 11.53 -5.27
C VAL A 60 7.10 11.40 -5.76
N GLU A 61 6.75 12.13 -6.82
CA GLU A 61 5.40 12.19 -7.40
C GLU A 61 5.03 10.94 -8.22
N ALA A 62 6.04 10.22 -8.71
CA ALA A 62 5.88 8.95 -9.42
C ALA A 62 6.09 7.73 -8.50
N GLY A 63 6.44 7.94 -7.24
CA GLY A 63 6.72 6.88 -6.29
C GLY A 63 5.47 6.26 -5.66
N PRO A 64 5.65 5.22 -4.83
CA PRO A 64 4.58 4.67 -4.00
C PRO A 64 4.07 5.70 -2.99
N LEU A 65 2.79 6.02 -3.09
CA LEU A 65 2.07 6.88 -2.16
C LEU A 65 1.32 6.01 -1.14
N LEU A 66 1.69 6.11 0.14
CA LEU A 66 0.91 5.51 1.22
C LEU A 66 -0.20 6.47 1.63
N VAL A 67 -1.42 5.95 1.77
CA VAL A 67 -2.59 6.68 2.25
C VAL A 67 -3.28 5.87 3.35
N GLN A 68 -3.65 6.53 4.46
CA GLN A 68 -4.56 5.96 5.45
C GLN A 68 -5.99 6.19 4.99
N VAL A 69 -6.81 5.15 5.03
CA VAL A 69 -8.19 5.19 4.53
C VAL A 69 -9.15 5.24 5.69
N ASP A 70 -9.90 6.33 5.80
CA ASP A 70 -11.07 6.44 6.66
C ASP A 70 -12.32 6.29 5.78
N THR A 71 -12.94 5.12 5.80
CA THR A 71 -14.07 4.80 4.90
C THR A 71 -15.28 5.71 5.07
N LYS A 72 -15.43 6.36 6.23
CA LYS A 72 -16.52 7.30 6.51
C LYS A 72 -16.22 8.70 5.98
N LYS A 73 -14.95 9.11 5.97
CA LYS A 73 -14.53 10.45 5.52
C LYS A 73 -13.99 10.50 4.10
N ASN A 74 -13.61 9.36 3.52
CA ASN A 74 -12.88 9.28 2.26
C ASN A 74 -13.64 8.48 1.17
N ALA A 75 -14.98 8.47 1.19
CA ALA A 75 -15.79 7.70 0.24
C ALA A 75 -15.43 7.98 -1.24
N ASP A 76 -15.41 9.25 -1.65
CA ASP A 76 -15.08 9.64 -3.03
C ASP A 76 -13.65 9.21 -3.44
N PHE A 77 -12.71 9.29 -2.50
CA PHE A 77 -11.34 8.81 -2.72
C PHE A 77 -11.31 7.30 -2.89
N VAL A 78 -12.01 6.56 -2.03
CA VAL A 78 -12.11 5.10 -2.11
C VAL A 78 -12.69 4.67 -3.45
N GLU A 79 -13.80 5.27 -3.90
CA GLU A 79 -14.40 4.96 -5.21
C GLU A 79 -13.40 5.19 -6.35
N LYS A 80 -12.65 6.30 -6.29
CA LYS A 80 -11.59 6.60 -7.27
C LYS A 80 -10.48 5.56 -7.25
N ILE A 81 -10.04 5.10 -6.08
CA ILE A 81 -8.99 4.08 -5.95
C ILE A 81 -9.47 2.73 -6.50
N LEU A 82 -10.70 2.34 -6.22
CA LEU A 82 -11.26 1.09 -6.74
C LEU A 82 -11.40 1.10 -8.26
N ALA A 83 -11.82 2.24 -8.83
CA ALA A 83 -11.84 2.42 -10.27
C ALA A 83 -10.45 2.33 -10.91
N ILE A 84 -9.41 2.78 -10.20
CA ILE A 84 -8.00 2.63 -10.62
C ILE A 84 -7.58 1.16 -10.53
N GLU A 85 -7.88 0.48 -9.42
CA GLU A 85 -7.54 -0.92 -9.19
C GLU A 85 -8.12 -1.84 -10.28
N ASP A 86 -9.33 -1.56 -10.75
CA ASP A 86 -9.98 -2.33 -11.83
C ASP A 86 -9.32 -2.14 -13.21
N GLN A 87 -8.57 -1.06 -13.40
CA GLN A 87 -7.97 -0.71 -14.68
C GLN A 87 -6.46 -0.95 -14.73
N LYS A 88 -5.78 -0.87 -13.59
CA LYS A 88 -4.32 -0.83 -13.51
C LYS A 88 -3.80 -1.60 -12.30
N PRO A 89 -2.70 -2.35 -12.44
CA PRO A 89 -2.00 -2.95 -11.31
C PRO A 89 -1.19 -1.87 -10.57
N ALA A 90 -1.90 -0.96 -9.91
CA ALA A 90 -1.30 0.20 -9.23
C ALA A 90 -1.70 0.30 -7.76
N VAL A 91 -2.54 -0.62 -7.26
CA VAL A 91 -3.16 -0.54 -5.94
C VAL A 91 -2.80 -1.79 -5.15
N VAL A 92 -2.23 -1.56 -3.97
CA VAL A 92 -2.01 -2.59 -2.95
C VAL A 92 -2.69 -2.11 -1.67
N TRP A 93 -3.56 -2.92 -1.12
CA TRP A 93 -4.21 -2.66 0.15
C TRP A 93 -3.48 -3.36 1.28
N LEU A 94 -3.53 -2.81 2.48
CA LEU A 94 -2.99 -3.47 3.66
C LEU A 94 -3.67 -3.03 4.96
N TRP A 95 -3.67 -3.93 5.93
CA TRP A 95 -4.13 -3.69 7.30
C TRP A 95 -2.95 -3.71 8.27
N SER A 96 -2.93 -2.80 9.23
CA SER A 96 -1.88 -2.74 10.26
C SER A 96 -2.40 -2.12 11.56
N GLU A 97 -1.96 -2.62 12.71
CA GLU A 97 -2.20 -1.97 14.02
C GLU A 97 -1.31 -0.74 14.24
N LYS A 98 -0.29 -0.54 13.38
CA LYS A 98 0.55 0.65 13.47
C LYS A 98 -0.19 1.88 12.98
N GLU A 99 0.02 2.97 13.70
CA GLU A 99 -0.31 4.31 13.23
C GLU A 99 0.47 4.68 11.96
N PHE A 100 -0.05 5.65 11.20
CA PHE A 100 0.46 6.01 9.88
C PHE A 100 1.96 6.32 9.84
N LYS A 101 2.48 7.13 10.77
CA LYS A 101 3.89 7.56 10.78
C LYS A 101 4.87 6.39 10.98
N PRO A 102 4.75 5.56 12.04
CA PRO A 102 5.65 4.42 12.21
C PRO A 102 5.52 3.39 11.08
N LEU A 103 4.29 3.14 10.59
CA LEU A 103 4.09 2.26 9.43
C LEU A 103 4.79 2.80 8.18
N CYS A 104 4.61 4.09 7.87
CA CYS A 104 5.28 4.76 6.74
C CYS A 104 6.81 4.67 6.85
N GLY A 105 7.36 4.81 8.06
CA GLY A 105 8.79 4.63 8.35
C GLY A 105 9.28 3.23 8.01
N GLN A 106 8.58 2.22 8.51
CA GLN A 106 8.89 0.82 8.24
C GLN A 106 8.76 0.48 6.75
N LEU A 107 7.60 0.74 6.12
CA LEU A 107 7.38 0.48 4.70
C LEU A 107 8.45 1.14 3.83
N ARG A 108 8.86 2.37 4.15
CA ARG A 108 9.99 3.03 3.46
C ARG A 108 11.29 2.25 3.60
N SER A 109 11.60 1.71 4.78
CA SER A 109 12.81 0.89 4.98
C SER A 109 12.78 -0.39 4.14
N LEU A 110 11.59 -0.96 3.89
CA LEU A 110 11.41 -2.15 3.04
C LEU A 110 11.69 -1.90 1.56
N LEU A 111 11.76 -0.65 1.12
CA LEU A 111 12.07 -0.33 -0.28
C LEU A 111 13.50 -0.73 -0.65
N PHE A 112 14.40 -0.87 0.33
CA PHE A 112 15.81 -1.12 0.08
C PHE A 112 16.33 -2.30 0.88
N GLY A 113 17.22 -3.06 0.27
CA GLY A 113 18.04 -4.05 0.96
C GLY A 113 19.44 -4.07 0.38
N GLU A 114 20.27 -4.96 0.92
CA GLU A 114 21.65 -5.13 0.50
C GLU A 114 21.94 -6.62 0.32
N LEU A 115 22.59 -6.98 -0.79
CA LEU A 115 23.09 -8.34 -1.02
C LEU A 115 24.40 -8.54 -0.27
N GLU A 116 24.80 -9.80 -0.07
CA GLU A 116 26.08 -10.15 0.60
C GLU A 116 27.31 -9.48 -0.02
N ASN A 117 27.26 -9.15 -1.31
CA ASN A 117 28.32 -8.45 -2.04
C ASN A 117 28.26 -6.91 -1.94
N GLY A 118 27.39 -6.37 -1.09
CA GLY A 118 27.23 -4.93 -0.87
C GLY A 118 26.37 -4.21 -1.90
N LYS A 119 25.79 -4.92 -2.88
CA LYS A 119 24.89 -4.30 -3.87
C LYS A 119 23.56 -3.95 -3.22
N LYS A 120 23.14 -2.70 -3.40
CA LYS A 120 21.82 -2.22 -2.98
C LYS A 120 20.74 -2.75 -3.93
N MET A 121 19.68 -3.27 -3.34
CA MET A 121 18.48 -3.74 -4.03
C MET A 121 17.33 -2.78 -3.75
N PHE A 122 16.42 -2.67 -4.72
CA PHE A 122 15.19 -1.91 -4.60
C PHE A 122 13.99 -2.84 -4.76
N PHE A 123 13.12 -2.90 -3.75
CA PHE A 123 11.98 -3.80 -3.71
C PHE A 123 10.69 -3.07 -4.06
N ARG A 124 10.02 -3.55 -5.10
CA ARG A 124 8.73 -3.04 -5.57
C ARG A 124 7.57 -3.83 -4.97
N TYR A 125 7.53 -3.98 -3.64
CA TYR A 125 6.40 -4.63 -2.96
C TYR A 125 5.07 -3.87 -3.19
N TYR A 126 5.13 -2.61 -3.58
CA TYR A 126 3.97 -1.78 -3.92
C TYR A 126 3.44 -2.02 -5.35
N ASP A 127 4.12 -2.83 -6.17
CA ASP A 127 3.63 -3.26 -7.47
C ASP A 127 2.89 -4.60 -7.30
N PRO A 128 1.57 -4.67 -7.55
CA PRO A 128 0.78 -5.90 -7.39
C PRO A 128 1.35 -7.11 -8.14
N ARG A 129 2.06 -6.88 -9.26
CA ARG A 129 2.67 -7.94 -10.07
C ARG A 129 3.90 -8.55 -9.42
N CYS A 130 4.55 -7.82 -8.52
CA CYS A 130 5.74 -8.27 -7.80
C CYS A 130 5.40 -8.79 -6.40
N LEU A 131 4.34 -8.28 -5.79
CA LEU A 131 4.03 -8.49 -4.38
C LEU A 131 3.81 -9.96 -4.01
N GLU A 132 3.04 -10.71 -4.81
CA GLU A 132 2.75 -12.13 -4.54
C GLU A 132 4.05 -12.96 -4.44
N GLY A 133 4.94 -12.82 -5.43
CA GLY A 133 6.23 -13.51 -5.41
C GLY A 133 7.17 -13.03 -4.30
N LEU A 134 7.15 -11.73 -3.99
CA LEU A 134 7.97 -11.16 -2.92
C LEU A 134 7.54 -11.69 -1.55
N ILE A 135 6.24 -11.71 -1.26
CA ILE A 135 5.73 -12.25 0.02
C ILE A 135 6.01 -13.74 0.13
N ALA A 136 5.86 -14.52 -0.94
CA ALA A 136 6.18 -15.94 -0.91
C ALA A 136 7.64 -16.19 -0.48
N VAL A 137 8.59 -15.46 -1.08
CA VAL A 137 10.01 -15.54 -0.71
C VAL A 137 10.25 -15.05 0.72
N PHE A 138 9.62 -13.94 1.12
CA PHE A 138 9.83 -13.36 2.45
C PHE A 138 9.28 -14.26 3.56
N LYS A 139 8.23 -15.05 3.29
CA LYS A 139 7.68 -16.02 4.25
C LYS A 139 8.62 -17.20 4.50
N GLU A 140 9.40 -17.59 3.50
CA GLU A 140 10.38 -18.69 3.61
C GLU A 140 11.65 -18.27 4.36
N ASP A 141 11.94 -16.97 4.44
CA ASP A 141 13.09 -16.41 5.16
C ASP A 141 12.70 -15.81 6.52
N ALA A 142 13.28 -16.32 7.60
CA ALA A 142 12.93 -15.92 8.97
C ALA A 142 13.27 -14.45 9.31
N VAL A 143 14.21 -13.83 8.59
CA VAL A 143 14.58 -12.42 8.78
C VAL A 143 13.62 -11.53 7.98
N ALA A 144 13.38 -11.86 6.71
CA ALA A 144 12.47 -11.14 5.83
C ALA A 144 11.02 -11.21 6.31
N SER A 145 10.59 -12.34 6.89
CA SER A 145 9.27 -12.49 7.48
C SER A 145 9.00 -11.48 8.60
N LYS A 146 10.02 -11.18 9.43
CA LYS A 146 9.91 -10.14 10.47
C LYS A 146 9.74 -8.73 9.89
N MET A 147 10.23 -8.50 8.68
CA MET A 147 10.08 -7.20 8.00
C MET A 147 8.62 -6.94 7.58
N LEU A 148 7.82 -7.99 7.42
CA LEU A 148 6.38 -7.93 7.10
C LEU A 148 5.48 -7.94 8.34
N ALA A 149 6.00 -8.27 9.52
CA ALA A 149 5.21 -8.63 10.71
C ALA A 149 4.26 -7.53 11.21
N ASP A 150 4.56 -6.26 10.92
CA ASP A 150 3.71 -5.15 11.33
C ASP A 150 2.55 -4.87 10.36
N VAL A 151 2.50 -5.57 9.23
CA VAL A 151 1.34 -5.60 8.34
C VAL A 151 0.59 -6.89 8.63
N LEU A 152 -0.61 -6.75 9.19
CA LEU A 152 -1.48 -7.89 9.51
C LEU A 152 -1.87 -8.64 8.24
N VAL A 153 -2.27 -7.89 7.21
CA VAL A 153 -2.72 -8.42 5.93
C VAL A 153 -2.29 -7.53 4.79
N TRP A 154 -1.77 -8.15 3.73
CA TRP A 154 -1.63 -7.54 2.40
C TRP A 154 -2.75 -8.06 1.51
N ALA A 155 -3.38 -7.17 0.74
CA ALA A 155 -4.47 -7.51 -0.15
C ALA A 155 -4.32 -6.88 -1.54
N LEU A 156 -4.68 -7.66 -2.56
CA LEU A 156 -4.72 -7.25 -3.97
C LEU A 156 -5.96 -7.84 -4.61
N LYS A 157 -6.56 -7.10 -5.54
CA LYS A 157 -7.68 -7.60 -6.33
C LYS A 157 -7.18 -8.44 -7.51
N LYS A 158 -7.70 -9.66 -7.62
CA LYS A 158 -7.46 -10.60 -8.73
C LYS A 158 -8.79 -11.23 -9.12
N ASP A 159 -9.12 -11.19 -10.41
CA ASP A 159 -10.38 -11.72 -10.94
C ASP A 159 -11.64 -11.19 -10.21
N GLY A 160 -11.60 -9.92 -9.80
CA GLY A 160 -12.71 -9.26 -9.09
C GLY A 160 -12.81 -9.55 -7.59
N GLN A 161 -11.90 -10.36 -7.03
CA GLN A 161 -11.88 -10.72 -5.61
C GLN A 161 -10.57 -10.31 -4.94
N TYR A 162 -10.63 -9.98 -3.64
CA TYR A 162 -9.42 -9.73 -2.87
C TYR A 162 -8.74 -11.04 -2.48
N GLN A 163 -7.45 -11.14 -2.82
CA GLN A 163 -6.56 -12.16 -2.31
C GLN A 163 -5.76 -11.60 -1.14
N TYR A 164 -5.72 -12.36 -0.05
CA TYR A 164 -4.99 -12.02 1.16
C TYR A 164 -3.70 -12.84 1.22
N LEU A 165 -2.55 -12.16 1.38
CA LEU A 165 -1.24 -12.79 1.18
C LEU A 165 -0.51 -13.17 2.47
N THR A 166 -1.08 -12.94 3.66
CA THR A 166 -0.48 -13.23 4.97
C THR A 166 -1.12 -14.43 5.64
#